data_AF-A0A5S9M7P3-F1
#
_entry.id   AF-A0A5S9M7P3-F1
#
_cell.length_a   1.000
_cell.length_b   1.000
_cell.length_c   1.000
_cell.angle_alpha   90.00
_cell.angle_beta   90.00
_cell.angle_gamma   90.00
#
_symmetry.space_group_name_H-M   'P 1'
#
loop_
_entity.id
_entity.type
_entity.pdbx_description
1 polymer ?
#
loop_
_entity_poly.entity_id
_entity_poly.type
_entity_poly.pdbx_seq_one_letter_code
_entity_poly.pdbx_strand_id
1 'polypeptide(L)'
;MTGTEACDGFKNSIPEDEMMCVVIDCGGTARIGLYPMKRIPTVDVLASSPSGPLAKHITEDIFVSGVTEKKIFPMQKHLMVRRKQKVRKTVSRLTKRISKKRMQS
;
A
#
# COMPACT_ATOMS: atom_id res chain seq x y z
N MET A 1 -4.38 4.42 -17.92
CA MET A 1 -4.07 5.24 -16.72
C MET A 1 -5.33 6.00 -16.34
N THR A 2 -5.44 6.48 -15.10
CA THR A 2 -6.65 7.11 -14.53
C THR A 2 -7.00 8.49 -15.13
N GLY A 3 -6.19 9.00 -16.07
CA GLY A 3 -6.38 10.32 -16.68
C GLY A 3 -5.81 11.48 -15.85
N THR A 4 -5.26 11.20 -14.68
CA THR A 4 -4.62 12.18 -13.79
C THR A 4 -3.20 12.52 -14.23
N GLU A 5 -2.81 13.77 -14.01
CA GLU A 5 -1.46 14.28 -14.25
C GLU A 5 -0.60 14.15 -12.98
N ALA A 6 0.69 13.83 -13.16
CA ALA A 6 1.65 13.83 -12.07
C ALA A 6 2.27 15.22 -11.95
N CYS A 7 1.98 15.92 -10.86
CA CYS A 7 2.49 17.26 -10.59
C CYS A 7 3.60 17.23 -9.53
N ASP A 8 4.60 18.11 -9.69
CA ASP A 8 5.58 18.39 -8.65
C ASP A 8 4.95 19.28 -7.57
N GLY A 9 4.65 18.68 -6.41
CA GLY A 9 4.03 19.37 -5.28
C GLY A 9 4.94 20.33 -4.51
N PHE A 10 6.24 20.40 -4.82
CA PHE A 10 7.12 21.44 -4.28
C PHE A 10 7.08 22.73 -5.10
N LYS A 11 6.84 22.60 -6.41
CA LYS A 11 6.76 23.74 -7.34
C LYS A 11 5.35 24.30 -7.47
N ASN A 12 4.35 23.45 -7.32
CA ASN A 12 2.95 23.79 -7.52
C ASN A 12 2.16 23.60 -6.24
N SER A 13 1.22 24.50 -5.97
CA SER A 13 0.22 24.34 -4.92
C SER A 13 -1.05 23.77 -5.55
N ILE A 14 -1.30 22.48 -5.38
CA ILE A 14 -2.54 21.83 -5.81
C ILE A 14 -3.54 21.87 -4.65
N PRO A 15 -4.82 22.23 -4.87
CA PRO A 15 -5.86 22.12 -3.86
C PRO A 15 -6.02 20.69 -3.34
N GLU A 16 -6.30 20.52 -2.04
CA GLU A 16 -6.35 19.20 -1.39
C GLU A 16 -7.44 18.28 -1.95
N ASP A 17 -8.56 18.85 -2.35
CA ASP A 17 -9.71 18.18 -2.95
C ASP A 17 -9.48 17.74 -4.41
N GLU A 18 -8.45 18.27 -5.06
CA GLU A 18 -8.01 17.86 -6.41
C GLU A 18 -6.90 16.79 -6.36
N MET A 19 -6.33 16.51 -5.19
CA MET A 19 -5.26 15.51 -5.05
C MET A 19 -5.81 14.08 -5.03
N MET A 20 -5.48 13.30 -6.06
CA MET A 20 -5.81 11.87 -6.07
C MET A 20 -4.97 11.05 -5.06
N CYS A 21 -3.68 11.34 -4.95
CA CYS A 21 -2.71 10.68 -4.08
C CYS A 21 -1.42 11.50 -4.03
N VAL A 22 -0.72 11.47 -2.90
CA VAL A 22 0.61 12.07 -2.76
C VAL A 22 1.66 10.97 -2.66
N VAL A 23 2.78 11.15 -3.37
CA VAL A 23 3.97 10.29 -3.26
C VAL A 23 5.09 11.10 -2.62
N ILE A 24 5.67 10.59 -1.54
CA ILE A 24 6.69 11.28 -0.73
C ILE A 24 7.91 10.40 -0.46
N ASP A 25 9.02 11.01 -0.09
CA ASP A 25 10.28 10.40 0.35
C ASP A 25 10.64 10.79 1.80
N CYS A 26 9.66 10.72 2.71
CA CYS A 26 9.81 11.40 4.00
C CYS A 26 10.45 10.49 5.06
N GLY A 27 11.71 10.75 5.42
CA GLY A 27 12.41 10.04 6.50
C GLY A 27 11.97 10.40 7.92
N GLY A 28 10.90 11.19 8.08
CA GLY A 28 10.40 11.65 9.37
C GLY A 28 8.88 11.62 9.44
N THR A 29 8.30 12.07 10.54
CA THR A 29 6.87 11.82 10.84
C THR A 29 5.91 12.90 10.37
N ALA A 30 6.41 14.06 9.94
CA ALA A 30 5.58 15.20 9.59
C ALA A 30 4.72 14.96 8.35
N ARG A 31 5.33 14.70 7.18
CA ARG A 31 4.58 14.52 5.91
C ARG A 31 3.83 13.20 5.84
N ILE A 32 4.38 12.14 6.44
CA ILE A 32 3.67 10.86 6.55
C ILE A 32 2.40 10.94 7.42
N GLY A 33 2.27 11.97 8.27
CA GLY A 33 1.08 12.22 9.09
C GLY A 33 0.18 13.34 8.59
N LEU A 34 0.74 14.38 7.96
CA LEU A 34 0.02 15.58 7.51
C LEU A 34 -1.00 15.27 6.41
N TYR A 35 -0.60 14.55 5.36
CA TYR A 35 -1.51 14.20 4.27
C TYR A 35 -2.57 13.19 4.72
N PRO A 36 -2.25 12.15 5.53
CA PRO A 36 -3.27 11.29 6.09
C PRO A 36 -4.24 11.97 7.05
N MET A 37 -3.79 12.98 7.82
CA MET A 37 -4.67 13.80 8.66
C MET A 37 -5.74 14.52 7.82
N LYS A 38 -5.37 14.96 6.62
CA LYS A 38 -6.25 15.56 5.61
C LYS A 38 -7.03 14.53 4.79
N ARG A 39 -6.92 13.24 5.12
CA ARG A 39 -7.53 12.11 4.41
C ARG A 39 -7.09 11.97 2.94
N ILE A 40 -5.91 12.47 2.61
CA ILE A 40 -5.34 12.33 1.27
C ILE A 40 -4.53 11.02 1.21
N PRO A 41 -4.80 10.11 0.26
CA PRO A 41 -4.03 8.88 0.09
C PRO A 41 -2.54 9.19 -0.09
N THR A 42 -1.69 8.49 0.66
CA THR A 42 -0.27 8.81 0.77
C THR A 42 0.58 7.57 0.61
N VAL A 43 1.54 7.65 -0.30
CA VAL A 43 2.53 6.62 -0.59
C VAL A 43 3.92 7.15 -0.22
N ASP A 44 4.56 6.51 0.74
CA ASP A 44 5.95 6.80 1.09
C ASP A 44 6.88 5.75 0.47
N VAL A 45 7.92 6.21 -0.23
CA VAL A 45 8.94 5.32 -0.78
C VAL A 45 9.92 4.84 0.29
N LEU A 46 10.06 5.60 1.38
CA LEU A 46 10.85 5.19 2.53
C LEU A 46 10.02 4.32 3.47
N ALA A 47 10.68 3.36 4.11
CA ALA A 47 10.03 2.52 5.11
C ALA A 47 9.91 3.30 6.42
N SER A 48 8.67 3.56 6.82
CA SER A 48 8.36 4.46 7.94
C SER A 48 7.42 3.76 8.93
N SER A 49 7.64 3.98 10.22
CA SER A 49 6.77 3.53 11.30
C SER A 49 6.01 4.71 11.90
N PRO A 50 4.69 4.60 12.17
CA PRO A 50 3.92 5.68 12.77
C PRO A 50 4.51 6.08 14.13
N SER A 51 4.81 7.37 14.30
CA SER A 51 5.22 7.93 15.59
C SER A 51 4.94 9.43 15.66
N GLY A 52 4.95 9.99 16.88
CA GLY A 52 4.65 11.40 17.13
C GLY A 52 3.14 11.74 17.13
N PRO A 53 2.79 13.03 17.20
CA PRO A 53 1.41 13.49 17.44
C PRO A 53 0.42 13.16 16.31
N LEU A 54 0.93 12.97 15.08
CA LEU A 54 0.11 12.65 13.90
C LEU A 54 -0.04 11.15 13.66
N ALA A 55 0.58 10.28 14.46
CA ALA A 55 0.58 8.83 14.25
C ALA A 55 -0.83 8.22 14.14
N LYS A 56 -1.81 8.78 14.87
CA LYS A 56 -3.21 8.35 14.84
C LYS A 56 -3.89 8.48 13.46
N HIS A 57 -3.33 9.27 12.56
CA HIS A 57 -3.85 9.47 11.21
C HIS A 57 -3.20 8.53 10.19
N ILE A 58 -2.11 7.84 10.55
CA ILE A 58 -1.34 6.98 9.66
C ILE A 58 -1.97 5.58 9.68
N THR A 59 -3.02 5.39 8.89
CA THR A 59 -3.83 4.16 8.88
C THR A 59 -3.73 3.41 7.55
N GLU A 60 -3.85 2.08 7.60
CA GLU A 60 -3.64 1.19 6.44
C GLU A 60 -4.62 1.42 5.28
N ASP A 61 -5.74 2.10 5.50
CA ASP A 61 -6.71 2.43 4.45
C ASP A 61 -6.25 3.56 3.53
N ILE A 62 -5.37 4.44 4.01
CA ILE A 62 -4.94 5.65 3.28
C ILE A 62 -3.42 5.83 3.20
N PHE A 63 -2.64 5.05 3.94
CA PHE A 63 -1.18 5.18 3.97
C PHE A 63 -0.47 3.84 3.72
N VAL A 64 0.56 3.89 2.88
CA VAL A 64 1.50 2.79 2.67
C VAL A 64 2.94 3.32 2.62
N SER A 65 3.90 2.57 3.16
CA SER A 65 5.32 2.94 3.18
C SER A 65 6.24 1.86 2.61
N GLY A 66 7.50 2.23 2.35
CA GLY A 66 8.51 1.35 1.76
C GLY A 66 8.09 0.83 0.39
N VAL A 67 7.38 1.66 -0.39
CA VAL A 67 6.90 1.27 -1.71
C VAL A 67 8.05 1.28 -2.71
N THR A 68 8.13 0.22 -3.49
CA THR A 68 9.11 0.05 -4.57
C THR A 68 8.37 -0.27 -5.85
N GLU A 69 9.02 -0.10 -6.99
CA GLU A 69 8.46 -0.41 -8.32
C GLU A 69 7.91 -1.85 -8.41
N LYS A 70 8.53 -2.79 -7.69
CA LYS A 70 8.10 -4.20 -7.61
C LYS A 70 6.75 -4.41 -6.96
N LYS A 71 6.21 -3.41 -6.24
CA LYS A 71 4.89 -3.45 -5.59
C LYS A 71 3.80 -2.79 -6.43
N ILE A 72 4.17 -2.17 -7.55
CA ILE A 72 3.26 -1.44 -8.43
C ILE A 72 2.85 -2.35 -9.59
N PHE A 73 1.53 -2.50 -9.79
CA PHE A 73 1.00 -3.33 -10.86
C PHE A 73 -0.25 -2.67 -11.46
N PRO A 74 -0.47 -2.82 -12.77
CA PRO A 74 -1.73 -2.42 -13.40
C PRO A 74 -2.92 -3.07 -12.67
N MET A 75 -3.98 -2.32 -12.46
CA MET A 75 -5.15 -2.79 -11.71
C MET A 75 -5.77 -4.07 -12.31
N GLN A 76 -5.71 -4.25 -13.65
CA GLN A 76 -6.14 -5.51 -14.28
C GLN A 76 -5.31 -6.72 -13.79
N LYS A 77 -4.02 -6.52 -13.53
CA LYS A 77 -3.09 -7.57 -13.05
C LYS A 77 -3.32 -7.88 -11.57
N HIS A 78 -3.77 -6.91 -10.77
CA HIS A 78 -4.06 -7.11 -9.34
C HIS A 78 -5.10 -8.22 -9.09
N LEU A 79 -6.17 -8.26 -9.89
CA LEU A 79 -7.22 -9.27 -9.77
C LEU A 79 -6.68 -10.70 -10.03
N MET A 80 -5.78 -10.84 -11.01
CA MET A 80 -5.11 -12.11 -11.31
C MET A 80 -4.13 -12.53 -10.20
N VAL A 81 -3.33 -11.60 -9.67
CA VAL A 81 -2.37 -11.90 -8.59
C VAL A 81 -3.11 -12.37 -7.34
N ARG A 82 -4.17 -11.67 -6.91
CA ARG A 82 -5.00 -12.09 -5.77
C ARG A 82 -5.59 -13.49 -5.96
N ARG A 83 -6.08 -13.81 -7.18
CA ARG A 83 -6.58 -15.15 -7.52
C ARG A 83 -5.51 -16.22 -7.40
N LYS A 84 -4.32 -16.02 -7.99
CA LYS A 84 -3.20 -16.98 -7.92
C LYS A 84 -2.73 -17.22 -6.49
N GLN A 85 -2.65 -16.17 -5.66
CA GLN A 85 -2.24 -16.30 -4.27
C GLN A 85 -3.26 -17.07 -3.42
N LYS A 86 -4.57 -16.87 -3.67
CA LYS A 86 -5.65 -17.62 -3.02
C LYS A 86 -5.58 -19.11 -3.39
N VAL A 87 -5.43 -19.43 -4.69
CA VAL A 87 -5.27 -20.82 -5.18
C VAL A 87 -4.04 -21.47 -4.54
N ARG A 88 -2.87 -20.83 -4.57
CA ARG A 88 -1.65 -21.35 -3.95
C ARG A 88 -1.82 -21.66 -2.46
N LYS A 89 -2.46 -20.76 -1.69
CA LYS A 89 -2.74 -20.99 -0.26
C LYS A 89 -3.70 -22.17 -0.03
N THR A 90 -4.72 -22.32 -0.88
CA THR A 90 -5.66 -23.46 -0.78
C THR A 90 -4.96 -24.78 -1.10
N VAL A 91 -4.18 -24.83 -2.17
CA VAL A 91 -3.42 -26.02 -2.57
C VAL A 91 -2.41 -26.41 -1.48
N SER A 92 -1.67 -25.46 -0.91
CA SER A 92 -0.69 -25.75 0.15
C SER A 92 -1.33 -26.26 1.45
N ARG A 93 -2.55 -25.79 1.78
CA ARG A 93 -3.31 -26.31 2.92
C ARG A 93 -3.83 -27.73 2.66
N LEU A 94 -4.29 -28.01 1.44
CA LEU A 94 -4.79 -29.32 1.06
C LEU A 94 -3.68 -30.37 1.04
N THR A 95 -2.53 -30.06 0.45
CA THR A 95 -1.37 -30.97 0.42
C THR A 95 -0.85 -31.27 1.83
N LYS A 96 -0.77 -30.26 2.72
CA LYS A 96 -0.43 -30.48 4.14
C LYS A 96 -1.45 -31.36 4.87
N ARG A 97 -2.75 -31.23 4.58
CA ARG A 97 -3.78 -32.10 5.18
C ARG A 97 -3.68 -33.55 4.69
N ILE A 98 -3.42 -33.76 3.40
CA ILE A 98 -3.26 -35.08 2.81
C ILE A 98 -2.02 -35.77 3.38
N SER A 99 -0.88 -35.07 3.51
CA SER A 99 0.34 -35.66 4.08
C SER A 99 0.16 -36.04 5.55
N LYS A 100 -0.56 -35.22 6.33
CA LYS A 100 -0.83 -35.49 7.75
C LYS A 100 -1.76 -36.70 7.96
N LYS A 101 -2.72 -36.92 7.04
CA LYS A 101 -3.65 -38.06 7.08
C LYS A 101 -2.97 -39.39 6.72
N ARG A 102 -1.90 -39.36 5.91
CA ARG A 102 -1.07 -40.53 5.56
C ARG A 102 -0.05 -40.95 6.62
N MET A 103 0.25 -40.11 7.61
CA MET A 103 1.15 -40.46 8.73
C MET A 103 0.40 -41.07 9.94
N GLN A 104 -0.93 -41.10 9.91
CA GLN A 104 -1.77 -41.64 10.99
C GLN A 104 -2.44 -42.98 10.61
N SER A 105 -2.00 -43.58 9.50
CA SER A 105 -2.40 -44.89 8.97
C SER A 105 -1.16 -45.74 8.78
#